data_AF-A0A7J2IT15-F1
#
_entry.id   AF-A0A7J2IT15-F1
#
_cell.length_a   1.000
_cell.length_b   1.000
_cell.length_c   1.000
_cell.angle_alpha   90.00
_cell.angle_beta   90.00
_cell.angle_gamma   90.00
#
_symmetry.space_group_name_H-M   'P 1'
#
loop_
_entity.id
_entity.type
_entity.pdbx_description
1 polymer ?
#
loop_
_entity_poly.entity_id
_entity_poly.type
_entity_poly.pdbx_seq_one_letter_code
_entity_poly.pdbx_strand_id
1 'polypeptide(L)'
;MVSRLGRHVEIKPGVYWVGVDDRETKLFESLWSLPHGVSYNSYLILGERKVLVDTVKAEYAEELIENINSVIDVKELDYVIVNHLEPDHSGSLPEIVKNA
;
A
#
# COMPACT_ATOMS: atom_id res chain seq x y z
N MET A 1 -20.47 -8.12 7.35
CA MET A 1 -19.24 -7.94 6.56
C MET A 1 -19.24 -6.50 6.08
N VAL A 2 -18.48 -5.62 6.72
CA VAL A 2 -18.32 -4.23 6.24
C VAL A 2 -17.17 -4.30 5.25
N SER A 3 -17.47 -4.32 3.95
CA SER A 3 -16.46 -4.07 2.93
C SER A 3 -15.87 -2.71 3.21
N ARG A 4 -14.61 -2.65 3.63
CA ARG A 4 -13.90 -1.37 3.69
C ARG A 4 -13.70 -0.96 2.24
N LEU A 5 -14.47 0.01 1.77
CA LEU A 5 -14.21 0.63 0.46
C LEU A 5 -12.75 1.09 0.44
N GLY A 6 -12.05 0.83 -0.66
CA GLY A 6 -10.66 1.26 -0.87
C GLY A 6 -10.47 2.71 -0.43
N ARG A 7 -9.52 2.93 0.48
CA ARG A 7 -9.26 4.20 1.14
C ARG A 7 -8.01 4.81 0.52
N HIS A 8 -8.18 5.90 -0.22
CA HIS A 8 -7.09 6.76 -0.64
C HIS A 8 -7.23 8.15 -0.03
N VAL A 9 -6.11 8.87 0.04
CA VAL A 9 -6.10 10.29 0.39
C VAL A 9 -5.20 11.02 -0.59
N GLU A 10 -5.75 11.99 -1.34
CA GLU A 10 -4.93 12.87 -2.15
C GLU A 10 -4.16 13.84 -1.23
N ILE A 11 -2.83 13.71 -1.20
CA ILE A 11 -1.97 14.54 -0.33
C ILE A 11 -1.45 15.78 -1.06
N LYS A 12 -1.36 15.68 -2.39
CA LYS A 12 -1.03 16.75 -3.34
C LYS A 12 -1.69 16.39 -4.69
N PRO A 13 -1.92 17.36 -5.59
CA PRO A 13 -2.45 17.08 -6.92
C PRO A 13 -1.69 15.94 -7.60
N GLY A 14 -2.38 14.83 -7.89
CA GLY A 14 -1.80 13.65 -8.54
C GLY A 14 -0.94 12.76 -7.65
N VAL A 15 -0.89 12.99 -6.34
CA VAL A 15 -0.17 12.14 -5.37
C VAL A 15 -1.13 11.66 -4.29
N TYR A 16 -1.28 10.34 -4.21
CA TYR A 16 -2.24 9.68 -3.35
C TYR A 16 -1.51 8.79 -2.36
N TRP A 17 -1.91 8.86 -1.09
CA TRP A 17 -1.65 7.78 -0.16
C TRP A 17 -2.64 6.65 -0.42
N VAL A 18 -2.13 5.42 -0.59
CA VAL A 18 -2.91 4.20 -0.85
C VAL A 18 -2.48 3.05 0.07
N GLY A 19 -1.71 3.36 1.12
CA GLY A 19 -1.21 2.40 2.10
C GLY A 19 -2.29 1.82 3.03
N VAL A 20 -1.86 1.19 4.12
CA VAL A 20 -2.76 0.50 5.06
C VAL A 20 -2.47 0.89 6.51
N ASP A 21 -3.54 1.11 7.28
CA ASP A 21 -3.50 1.30 8.73
C ASP A 21 -3.65 -0.07 9.43
N ASP A 22 -2.54 -0.67 9.84
CA ASP A 22 -2.52 -1.93 10.60
C ASP A 22 -2.83 -1.69 12.08
N ARG A 23 -4.01 -2.14 12.50
CA ARG A 23 -4.46 -2.12 13.92
C ARG A 23 -4.43 -3.51 14.56
N GLU A 24 -4.05 -4.53 13.80
CA GLU A 24 -4.01 -5.92 14.23
C GLU A 24 -2.64 -6.28 14.83
N THR A 25 -1.54 -5.89 14.19
CA THR A 25 -0.18 -6.13 14.72
C THR A 25 -0.01 -5.45 16.08
N LYS A 26 0.35 -6.25 17.10
CA LYS A 26 0.53 -5.77 18.48
C LYS A 26 1.97 -5.44 18.84
N LEU A 27 2.93 -6.03 18.14
CA LEU A 27 4.36 -5.87 18.38
C LEU A 27 5.08 -5.54 17.07
N PHE A 28 5.80 -4.43 17.04
CA PHE A 28 6.78 -4.13 15.99
C PHE A 28 8.03 -4.99 16.20
N GLU A 29 8.48 -5.68 15.15
CA GLU A 29 9.57 -6.67 15.18
C GLU A 29 9.45 -7.72 16.29
N SER A 30 8.22 -8.03 16.73
CA SER A 30 7.97 -8.91 17.89
C SER A 30 8.56 -8.42 19.22
N LEU A 31 8.94 -7.14 19.33
CA LEU A 31 9.62 -6.58 20.50
C LEU A 31 8.88 -5.37 21.09
N TRP A 32 8.53 -4.38 20.27
CA TRP A 32 8.00 -3.12 20.76
C TRP A 32 6.48 -3.05 20.63
N SER A 33 5.78 -2.72 21.71
CA SER A 33 4.32 -2.61 21.70
C SER A 33 3.81 -1.50 20.77
N LEU A 34 2.76 -1.80 20.02
CA LEU A 34 2.05 -0.87 19.14
C LEU A 34 0.64 -0.57 19.69
N PRO A 35 0.50 0.24 20.76
CA PRO A 35 -0.80 0.51 21.39
C PRO A 35 -1.78 1.23 20.45
N HIS A 36 -1.26 1.86 19.38
CA HIS A 36 -2.04 2.54 18.37
C HIS A 36 -1.87 1.91 16.98
N GLY A 37 -1.29 0.72 16.86
CA GLY A 37 -0.99 0.11 15.56
C GLY A 37 0.14 0.82 14.81
N VAL A 38 0.27 0.52 13.52
CA VAL A 38 1.29 1.04 12.61
C VAL A 38 0.68 1.28 11.22
N SER A 39 1.27 2.18 10.42
CA SER A 39 0.88 2.41 9.03
C SER A 39 1.94 1.88 8.08
N TYR A 40 1.54 1.08 7.10
CA TYR A 40 2.37 0.76 5.93
C TYR A 40 2.05 1.77 4.85
N ASN A 41 2.94 2.73 4.63
CA ASN A 41 2.67 3.85 3.73
C ASN A 41 3.14 3.54 2.32
N SER A 42 2.20 3.47 1.38
CA SER A 42 2.46 3.37 -0.05
C SER A 42 1.84 4.56 -0.77
N TYR A 43 2.51 5.05 -1.81
CA TYR A 43 2.09 6.25 -2.53
C TYR A 43 1.91 5.98 -4.02
N LEU A 44 0.77 6.39 -4.55
CA LEU A 44 0.47 6.36 -5.97
C LEU A 44 0.67 7.75 -6.56
N ILE A 45 1.54 7.86 -7.55
CA ILE A 45 1.89 9.11 -8.24
C ILE A 45 1.38 9.02 -9.68
N LEU A 46 0.51 9.96 -10.04
CA LEU A 46 -0.09 10.08 -11.37
C LEU A 46 0.54 11.26 -12.12
N GLY A 47 1.45 10.96 -13.05
CA GLY A 47 2.04 11.92 -13.97
C GLY A 47 2.02 11.40 -15.40
N GLU A 48 3.09 11.65 -16.16
CA GLU A 48 3.31 10.99 -17.46
C GLU A 48 3.38 9.45 -17.33
N ARG A 49 3.77 8.99 -16.14
CA ARG A 49 3.80 7.59 -15.73
C ARG A 49 3.01 7.43 -14.43
N LYS A 50 2.40 6.26 -14.26
CA LYS A 50 1.65 5.86 -13.06
C LYS A 50 2.58 5.00 -12.21
N VAL A 51 2.97 5.53 -11.06
CA VAL A 51 4.04 4.95 -10.24
C VAL A 51 3.52 4.64 -8.85
N LEU A 52 3.74 3.41 -8.40
CA LEU A 52 3.59 3.03 -7.00
C LEU A 52 4.94 3.13 -6.28
N VAL A 53 4.98 3.79 -5.12
CA VAL A 53 6.17 3.87 -4.25
C VAL A 53 5.91 3.06 -2.99
N ASP A 54 6.77 2.07 -2.79
CA ASP A 54 6.70 1.00 -1.80
C ASP A 54 5.38 0.20 -1.86
N THR A 55 5.36 -0.93 -1.15
CA THR A 55 4.17 -1.76 -1.00
C THR A 55 3.89 -1.98 0.49
N VAL A 56 3.09 -2.97 0.84
CA VAL A 56 2.73 -3.26 2.23
C VAL A 56 3.13 -4.69 2.60
N LYS A 57 2.94 -5.08 3.87
CA LYS A 57 3.01 -6.49 4.26
C LYS A 57 2.12 -7.35 3.37
N ALA A 58 2.56 -8.58 3.09
CA ALA A 58 1.86 -9.52 2.22
C ALA A 58 0.37 -9.73 2.59
N GLU A 59 0.05 -9.75 3.89
CA GLU A 59 -1.31 -9.92 4.41
C GLU A 59 -2.28 -8.79 4.01
N TYR A 60 -1.75 -7.63 3.66
CA TYR A 60 -2.52 -6.44 3.26
C TYR A 60 -2.49 -6.18 1.74
N ALA A 61 -2.02 -7.15 0.94
CA ALA A 61 -1.90 -6.99 -0.51
C ALA A 61 -3.26 -6.66 -1.19
N GLU A 62 -4.33 -7.34 -0.79
CA GLU A 62 -5.68 -7.12 -1.33
C GLU A 62 -6.18 -5.70 -1.02
N GLU A 63 -6.01 -5.22 0.22
CA GLU A 63 -6.40 -3.87 0.62
C GLU A 63 -5.59 -2.80 -0.15
N LEU A 64 -4.27 -3.00 -0.34
CA LEU A 64 -3.47 -2.10 -1.17
C LEU A 64 -3.98 -2.05 -2.62
N ILE A 65 -4.32 -3.20 -3.21
CA ILE A 65 -4.86 -3.28 -4.57
C ILE A 65 -6.23 -2.58 -4.65
N GLU A 66 -7.11 -2.77 -3.66
CA GLU A 66 -8.39 -2.05 -3.58
C GLU A 66 -8.19 -0.54 -3.46
N ASN A 67 -7.21 -0.09 -2.66
CA ASN A 67 -6.88 1.32 -2.50
C ASN A 67 -6.35 1.93 -3.82
N ILE A 68 -5.49 1.22 -4.54
CA ILE A 68 -5.03 1.65 -5.88
C ILE A 68 -6.22 1.71 -6.85
N ASN A 69 -7.05 0.66 -6.89
CA ASN A 69 -8.25 0.54 -7.73
C ASN A 69 -9.30 1.62 -7.46
N SER A 70 -9.28 2.24 -6.28
CA SER A 70 -10.13 3.39 -5.97
C SER A 70 -9.69 4.70 -6.65
N VAL A 71 -8.48 4.72 -7.24
CA VAL A 71 -7.90 5.88 -7.95
C VAL A 71 -7.68 5.58 -9.44
N ILE A 72 -7.08 4.43 -9.79
CA ILE A 72 -6.82 3.96 -11.17
C ILE A 72 -6.98 2.43 -11.24
N ASP A 73 -7.17 1.82 -12.40
CA ASP A 73 -7.00 0.36 -12.51
C ASP A 73 -5.52 -0.01 -12.26
N VAL A 74 -5.27 -0.93 -11.32
CA VAL A 74 -3.92 -1.38 -10.95
C VAL A 74 -3.10 -1.86 -12.17
N LYS A 75 -3.76 -2.35 -13.22
CA LYS A 75 -3.15 -2.74 -14.51
C LYS A 75 -2.54 -1.60 -15.31
N GLU A 76 -2.81 -0.37 -14.89
CA GLU A 76 -2.26 0.81 -15.55
C GLU A 76 -0.93 1.26 -14.92
N LEU A 77 -0.43 0.59 -13.89
CA LEU A 77 0.87 0.91 -13.29
C LEU A 77 2.01 0.72 -14.30
N ASP A 78 2.82 1.75 -14.47
CA ASP A 78 4.05 1.68 -15.28
C ASP A 78 5.24 1.19 -14.46
N TYR A 79 5.30 1.59 -13.17
CA TYR A 79 6.44 1.33 -12.30
C TYR A 79 6.02 1.05 -10.87
N VAL A 80 6.78 0.17 -10.22
CA VAL A 80 6.81 0.02 -8.76
C VAL A 80 8.22 0.35 -8.30
N ILE A 81 8.35 1.37 -7.46
CA ILE A 81 9.60 1.77 -6.81
C ILE A 81 9.61 1.13 -5.43
N VAL A 82 10.61 0.30 -5.13
CA VAL A 82 10.79 -0.30 -3.80
C VAL A 82 12.04 0.29 -3.17
N ASN A 83 11.87 1.13 -2.16
CA ASN A 83 12.95 1.82 -1.47
C ASN A 83 13.67 0.93 -0.45
N HIS A 84 12.92 -0.01 0.15
CA HIS A 84 13.40 -0.91 1.20
C HIS A 84 12.83 -2.31 1.01
N LEU A 85 13.63 -3.35 1.26
CA LEU A 85 13.27 -4.74 0.96
C LEU A 85 12.71 -5.52 2.14
N GLU A 86 12.58 -4.92 3.32
CA GLU A 86 11.96 -5.60 4.45
C GLU A 86 10.49 -5.97 4.13
N PRO A 87 10.00 -7.13 4.61
CA PRO A 87 8.71 -7.67 4.17
C PRO A 87 7.49 -6.79 4.45
N ASP A 88 7.59 -5.80 5.33
CA ASP A 88 6.53 -4.84 5.58
C ASP A 88 6.43 -3.72 4.54
N HIS A 89 7.45 -3.57 3.69
CA HIS A 89 7.48 -2.68 2.53
C HIS A 89 7.43 -3.43 1.19
N SER A 90 7.95 -4.66 1.14
CA SER A 90 8.11 -5.43 -0.09
C SER A 90 7.20 -6.67 -0.17
N GLY A 91 6.51 -7.01 0.92
CA GLY A 91 5.82 -8.29 1.07
C GLY A 91 4.68 -8.49 0.06
N SER A 92 3.98 -7.43 -0.33
CA SER A 92 2.90 -7.51 -1.31
C SER A 92 3.36 -7.32 -2.77
N LEU A 93 4.66 -7.11 -3.03
CA LEU A 93 5.19 -6.94 -4.38
C LEU A 93 4.79 -8.08 -5.35
N PRO A 94 4.82 -9.38 -4.98
CA PRO A 94 4.41 -10.44 -5.89
C PRO A 94 2.95 -10.32 -6.37
N GLU A 95 2.04 -9.93 -5.48
CA GLU A 95 0.63 -9.75 -5.86
C GLU A 95 0.43 -8.45 -6.67
N ILE A 96 1.19 -7.38 -6.41
CA ILE A 96 1.16 -6.18 -7.25
C ILE A 96 1.61 -6.54 -8.67
N VAL A 97 2.77 -7.20 -8.84
CA VAL A 97 3.30 -7.56 -10.17
C VAL A 97 2.39 -8.52 -10.93
N LYS A 98 1.64 -9.37 -10.22
CA LYS A 98 0.68 -10.31 -10.82
C LYS A 98 -0.59 -9.63 -11.33
N ASN A 99 -1.00 -8.52 -10.72
CA ASN A 99 -2.24 -7.81 -11.05
C ASN A 99 -2.03 -6.55 -11.89
N ALA A 100 -0.80 -6.01 -11.91
CA ALA A 100 -0.38 -4.89 -12.73
C ALA A 100 -0.12 -5.28 -14.20
#